data_AF-A0A8T5SM85-F1
#
_entry.id   AF-A0A8T5SM85-F1
#
_cell.length_a   1.000
_cell.length_b   1.000
_cell.length_c   1.000
_cell.angle_alpha   90.00
_cell.angle_beta   90.00
_cell.angle_gamma   90.00
#
_symmetry.space_group_name_H-M   'P 1'
#
loop_
_entity.id
_entity.type
_entity.pdbx_description
1 polymer ?
#
loop_
_entity_poly.entity_id
_entity_poly.type
_entity_poly.pdbx_seq_one_letter_code
_entity_poly.pdbx_strand_id
1 'polypeptide(L)'
;GVFLNIGRRQTVTFNLNNVSNFENLNLRAGYLMSDLAYFIQPLTLVLIVFIACLAYIGVRVLRKDVIDKVIITPEEKAEIPIDLIQKFVETYEEKTALQTRITTLDENRRRKKVKAKEYDKQRKILEGKMRELIRSLDTTKRDLKEKGRKYNDVIQKIEISEEKRTSVDRSIQDLRIRYIREKQISKDAYIRILRDYQNQIEKFERDIDKEIINLRLLIEHEAQDG
;
A
#
# COMPACT_ATOMS: atom_id res chain seq x y z
N GLY A 1 49.42 -27.05 -23.11
CA GLY A 1 48.20 -26.72 -22.35
C GLY A 1 48.50 -25.54 -21.46
N VAL A 2 47.82 -24.41 -21.66
CA VAL A 2 48.08 -23.16 -20.94
C VAL A 2 47.28 -23.20 -19.64
N PHE A 3 47.97 -23.47 -18.53
CA PHE A 3 47.38 -23.35 -17.19
C PHE A 3 47.53 -21.90 -16.72
N LEU A 4 46.42 -21.18 -16.65
CA LEU A 4 46.35 -19.88 -15.98
C LEU A 4 46.49 -20.12 -14.47
N ASN A 5 47.70 -19.98 -13.93
CA ASN A 5 47.97 -20.19 -12.51
C ASN A 5 47.98 -18.82 -11.80
N ILE A 6 46.78 -18.35 -11.45
CA ILE A 6 46.59 -17.05 -10.79
C ILE A 6 46.90 -17.22 -9.29
N GLY A 7 47.92 -16.49 -8.79
CA GLY A 7 48.01 -16.17 -7.35
C GLY A 7 49.15 -16.80 -6.53
N ARG A 8 50.04 -17.65 -7.07
CA ARG A 8 51.26 -18.05 -6.34
C ARG A 8 52.38 -17.04 -6.58
N ARG A 9 52.87 -16.40 -5.50
CA ARG A 9 54.14 -15.65 -5.54
C ARG A 9 55.25 -16.58 -6.00
N GLN A 10 55.80 -16.33 -7.18
CA GLN A 10 57.00 -17.01 -7.66
C GLN A 10 58.22 -16.25 -7.12
N THR A 11 58.89 -16.83 -6.13
CA THR A 11 60.17 -16.32 -5.62
C THR A 11 61.30 -17.00 -6.35
N VAL A 12 62.16 -16.21 -7.00
CA VAL A 12 63.38 -16.68 -7.65
C VAL A 12 64.57 -16.27 -6.77
N THR A 13 65.32 -17.26 -6.29
CA THR A 13 66.53 -17.06 -5.48
C THR A 13 67.78 -17.35 -6.32
N PHE A 14 68.72 -16.42 -6.37
CA PHE A 14 70.02 -16.58 -7.03
C PHE A 14 71.12 -16.72 -5.97
N ASN A 15 72.00 -17.70 -6.13
CA ASN A 15 73.23 -17.82 -5.32
C ASN A 15 74.42 -17.44 -6.19
N LEU A 16 75.15 -16.39 -5.80
CA LEU A 16 76.35 -15.91 -6.48
C LEU A 16 77.57 -16.21 -5.60
N ASN A 17 78.57 -16.88 -6.15
CA ASN A 17 79.84 -17.15 -5.45
C ASN A 17 80.98 -16.42 -6.15
N ASN A 18 81.88 -15.83 -5.35
CA ASN A 18 83.08 -15.08 -5.76
C ASN A 18 82.82 -13.70 -6.41
N VAL A 19 82.01 -12.87 -5.77
CA VAL A 19 81.67 -11.50 -6.22
C VAL A 19 82.74 -10.51 -5.74
N SER A 20 83.29 -9.71 -6.65
CA SER A 20 84.27 -8.66 -6.34
C SER A 20 83.60 -7.27 -6.36
N ASN A 21 84.05 -6.35 -5.50
CA ASN A 21 83.47 -5.01 -5.30
C ASN A 21 83.50 -4.08 -6.55
N PHE A 22 84.11 -4.52 -7.65
CA PHE A 22 84.19 -3.76 -8.91
C PHE A 22 83.16 -4.20 -9.96
N GLU A 23 82.33 -5.20 -9.66
CA GLU A 23 81.37 -5.76 -10.61
C GLU A 23 79.97 -5.12 -10.43
N ASN A 24 79.60 -4.22 -11.34
CA ASN A 24 78.26 -3.62 -11.38
C ASN A 24 77.24 -4.62 -11.93
N LEU A 25 76.76 -5.53 -11.08
CA LEU A 25 75.68 -6.46 -11.44
C LEU A 25 74.36 -5.70 -11.63
N ASN A 26 74.05 -5.35 -12.87
CA ASN A 26 72.73 -4.87 -13.27
C ASN A 26 71.79 -6.05 -13.52
N LEU A 27 71.10 -6.49 -12.47
CA LEU A 27 70.06 -7.51 -12.56
C LEU A 27 68.80 -6.92 -13.21
N ARG A 28 68.55 -7.30 -14.47
CA ARG A 28 67.32 -6.95 -15.19
C ARG A 28 66.37 -8.15 -15.19
N ALA A 29 65.40 -8.15 -14.30
CA ALA A 29 64.33 -9.14 -14.29
C ALA A 29 63.21 -8.69 -15.23
N GLY A 30 63.04 -9.37 -16.36
CA GLY A 30 61.89 -9.17 -17.25
C GLY A 30 60.73 -10.03 -16.78
N TYR A 31 59.66 -9.41 -16.28
CA TYR A 31 58.44 -10.11 -15.91
C TYR A 31 57.37 -9.85 -16.98
N LEU A 32 56.91 -10.90 -17.66
CA LEU A 32 55.75 -10.81 -18.55
C LEU A 32 54.49 -10.81 -17.68
N MET A 33 54.11 -9.64 -17.18
CA MET A 33 52.82 -9.46 -16.52
C MET A 33 51.75 -9.51 -17.62
N SER A 34 50.84 -10.48 -17.59
CA SER A 34 49.67 -10.43 -18.47
C SER A 34 48.79 -9.25 -18.03
N ASP A 35 48.52 -8.30 -18.92
CA ASP A 35 47.66 -7.13 -18.63
C ASP A 35 46.28 -7.53 -18.09
N LEU A 36 45.82 -8.72 -18.49
CA LEU A 36 44.58 -9.36 -18.04
C LEU A 36 44.56 -9.60 -16.51
N ALA A 37 45.71 -9.84 -15.89
CA ALA A 37 45.81 -10.06 -14.44
C ALA A 37 45.49 -8.79 -13.63
N TYR A 38 45.74 -7.60 -14.18
CA TYR A 38 45.41 -6.34 -13.53
C TYR A 38 43.89 -6.11 -13.48
N PHE A 39 43.15 -6.62 -14.47
CA PHE A 39 41.69 -6.54 -14.52
C PHE A 39 40.98 -7.55 -13.60
N ILE A 40 41.64 -8.65 -13.23
CA ILE A 40 41.05 -9.69 -12.37
C ILE A 40 40.77 -9.15 -10.96
N GLN A 41 41.66 -8.30 -10.41
CA GLN A 41 41.49 -7.75 -9.07
C GLN A 41 40.20 -6.92 -8.90
N PRO A 42 39.92 -5.88 -9.70
CA PRO A 42 38.66 -5.13 -9.57
C PRO A 42 37.43 -5.99 -9.91
N LEU A 43 37.55 -6.94 -10.86
CA LEU A 43 36.46 -7.84 -11.23
C LEU A 43 36.02 -8.74 -10.07
N THR A 44 36.97 -9.26 -9.27
CA THR A 44 36.65 -10.10 -8.11
C THR A 44 35.89 -9.31 -7.03
N LEU A 45 36.23 -8.04 -6.78
CA LEU A 45 35.50 -7.21 -5.82
C LEU A 45 34.08 -6.91 -6.29
N VAL A 46 33.88 -6.60 -7.57
CA VAL A 46 32.55 -6.36 -8.14
C VAL A 46 31.68 -7.60 -8.02
N LEU A 47 32.24 -8.80 -8.28
CA LEU A 47 31.51 -10.06 -8.17
C LEU A 47 31.10 -10.37 -6.73
N ILE A 48 31.96 -10.08 -5.74
CA ILE A 48 31.62 -10.23 -4.32
C ILE A 48 30.49 -9.28 -3.92
N VAL A 49 30.57 -8.01 -4.31
CA VAL A 49 29.53 -7.01 -4.02
C VAL A 49 28.21 -7.40 -4.69
N PHE A 50 28.25 -7.90 -5.91
CA PHE A 50 27.06 -8.38 -6.62
C PHE A 50 26.37 -9.54 -5.91
N ILE A 51 27.14 -10.53 -5.44
CA ILE A 51 26.61 -11.65 -4.64
C ILE A 51 26.03 -11.16 -3.31
N ALA A 52 26.69 -10.21 -2.63
CA ALA A 52 26.18 -9.62 -1.39
C ALA A 52 24.85 -8.87 -1.60
N CYS A 53 24.72 -8.13 -2.70
CA CYS A 53 23.47 -7.47 -3.09
C CYS A 53 22.35 -8.48 -3.40
N LEU A 54 22.65 -9.55 -4.14
CA LEU A 54 21.68 -10.61 -4.43
C LEU A 54 21.24 -11.33 -3.15
N ALA A 55 22.18 -11.63 -2.24
CA ALA A 55 21.85 -12.21 -0.95
C ALA A 55 20.98 -11.27 -0.10
N TYR A 56 21.30 -9.96 -0.08
CA TYR A 56 20.50 -8.96 0.63
C TYR A 56 19.09 -8.83 0.07
N ILE A 57 18.94 -8.76 -1.26
CA ILE A 57 17.63 -8.73 -1.93
C ILE A 57 16.89 -10.05 -1.67
N GLY A 58 17.55 -11.19 -1.79
CA GLY A 58 16.99 -12.51 -1.51
C GLY A 58 16.45 -12.61 -0.09
N VAL A 59 17.23 -12.20 0.91
CA VAL A 59 16.80 -12.15 2.32
C VAL A 59 15.62 -11.19 2.51
N ARG A 60 15.62 -10.03 1.85
CA ARG A 60 14.52 -9.06 1.96
C ARG A 60 13.22 -9.58 1.33
N VAL A 61 13.31 -10.27 0.20
CA VAL A 61 12.16 -10.87 -0.48
C VAL A 61 11.65 -12.07 0.32
N LEU A 62 12.53 -12.98 0.75
CA LEU A 62 12.14 -14.12 1.60
C LEU A 62 11.53 -13.68 2.93
N ARG A 63 12.05 -12.62 3.58
CA ARG A 63 11.44 -12.11 4.82
C ARG A 63 10.04 -11.56 4.62
N LYS A 64 9.71 -10.98 3.46
CA LYS A 64 8.32 -10.59 3.17
C LYS A 64 7.41 -11.82 3.10
N ASP A 65 7.82 -12.84 2.35
CA ASP A 65 7.04 -14.07 2.21
C ASP A 65 6.94 -14.88 3.51
N VAL A 66 8.00 -14.87 4.34
CA VAL A 66 8.03 -15.55 5.64
C VAL A 66 7.26 -14.76 6.70
N ILE A 67 7.25 -13.43 6.70
CA ILE A 67 6.35 -12.66 7.59
C ILE A 67 4.89 -12.83 7.15
N ASP A 68 4.64 -13.00 5.86
CA ASP A 68 3.30 -13.33 5.35
C ASP A 68 2.89 -14.77 5.71
N LYS A 69 3.83 -15.72 5.76
CA LYS A 69 3.58 -17.12 6.13
C LYS A 69 3.66 -17.44 7.62
N VAL A 70 4.42 -16.72 8.44
CA VAL A 70 4.59 -17.02 9.88
C VAL A 70 3.46 -16.45 10.75
N ILE A 71 2.64 -15.53 10.22
CA ILE A 71 1.34 -15.21 10.85
C ILE A 71 0.25 -16.23 10.46
N ILE A 72 0.53 -17.13 9.51
CA ILE A 72 -0.31 -18.30 9.29
C ILE A 72 0.13 -19.33 10.33
N THR A 73 -0.40 -19.17 11.55
CA THR A 73 -0.58 -20.31 12.44
C THR A 73 -1.17 -21.45 11.61
N PRO A 74 -0.49 -22.60 11.49
CA PRO A 74 -1.10 -23.78 10.91
C PRO A 74 -2.27 -24.15 11.81
N GLU A 75 -3.44 -24.38 11.23
CA GLU A 75 -4.70 -24.67 11.93
C GLU A 75 -5.46 -23.45 12.45
N GLU A 76 -6.00 -22.68 11.51
CA GLU A 76 -7.46 -22.61 11.48
C GLU A 76 -7.86 -22.75 10.02
N LYS A 77 -8.52 -23.86 9.67
CA LYS A 77 -9.66 -23.77 8.75
C LYS A 77 -10.65 -22.84 9.46
N ALA A 78 -10.37 -21.54 9.52
CA ALA A 78 -11.27 -20.57 10.08
C ALA A 78 -12.43 -20.57 9.09
N GLU A 79 -13.53 -21.21 9.49
CA GLU A 79 -14.82 -21.01 8.89
C GLU A 79 -14.93 -19.52 8.58
N ILE A 80 -15.04 -19.19 7.30
CA ILE A 80 -15.16 -17.80 6.89
C ILE A 80 -16.30 -17.22 7.72
N PRO A 81 -16.12 -16.06 8.37
CA PRO A 81 -17.13 -15.52 9.25
C PRO A 81 -18.25 -14.90 8.42
N ILE A 82 -19.01 -15.76 7.73
CA ILE A 82 -20.06 -15.42 6.76
C ILE A 82 -21.05 -14.47 7.42
N ASP A 83 -21.49 -14.79 8.65
CA ASP A 83 -22.41 -13.96 9.43
C ASP A 83 -21.86 -12.54 9.67
N LEU A 84 -20.57 -12.39 9.98
CA LEU A 84 -19.95 -11.07 10.22
C LEU A 84 -19.80 -10.29 8.92
N ILE A 85 -19.40 -10.95 7.83
CA ILE A 85 -19.24 -10.30 6.53
C ILE A 85 -20.62 -9.87 6.00
N GLN A 86 -21.62 -10.74 6.11
CA GLN A 86 -23.00 -10.44 5.72
C GLN A 86 -23.54 -9.24 6.52
N LYS A 87 -23.41 -9.28 7.85
CA LYS A 87 -23.82 -8.17 8.72
C LYS A 87 -23.11 -6.86 8.35
N PHE A 88 -21.82 -6.91 8.04
CA PHE A 88 -21.07 -5.73 7.60
C PHE A 88 -21.62 -5.15 6.30
N VAL A 89 -21.82 -5.99 5.30
CA VAL A 89 -22.34 -5.61 3.98
C VAL A 89 -23.75 -5.02 4.13
N GLU A 90 -24.65 -5.71 4.83
CA GLU A 90 -26.03 -5.25 5.06
C GLU A 90 -26.07 -3.90 5.80
N THR A 91 -25.26 -3.73 6.85
CA THR A 91 -25.20 -2.46 7.60
C THR A 91 -24.68 -1.33 6.70
N TYR A 92 -23.75 -1.61 5.79
CA TYR A 92 -23.24 -0.63 4.85
C TYR A 92 -24.28 -0.25 3.78
N GLU A 93 -25.02 -1.22 3.26
CA GLU A 93 -26.13 -0.96 2.34
C GLU A 93 -27.21 -0.10 3.00
N GLU A 94 -27.54 -0.39 4.26
CA GLU A 94 -28.50 0.41 5.03
C GLU A 94 -28.00 1.86 5.22
N LYS A 95 -26.70 2.04 5.54
CA LYS A 95 -26.06 3.37 5.61
C LYS A 95 -26.23 4.13 4.29
N THR A 96 -25.94 3.50 3.15
CA THR A 96 -26.06 4.10 1.82
C THR A 96 -27.51 4.45 1.47
N ALA A 97 -28.46 3.57 1.77
CA ALA A 97 -29.89 3.81 1.58
C ALA A 97 -30.38 4.98 2.45
N LEU A 98 -29.94 5.04 3.70
CA LEU A 98 -30.28 6.11 4.63
C LEU A 98 -29.70 7.45 4.17
N GLN A 99 -28.46 7.47 3.67
CA GLN A 99 -27.83 8.65 3.10
C GLN A 99 -28.60 9.17 1.88
N THR A 100 -29.05 8.27 1.00
CA THR A 100 -29.91 8.62 -0.13
C THR A 100 -31.22 9.24 0.35
N ARG A 101 -31.86 8.65 1.36
CA ARG A 101 -33.11 9.15 1.93
C ARG A 101 -32.96 10.55 2.55
N ILE A 102 -31.83 10.80 3.22
CA ILE A 102 -31.49 12.12 3.77
C ILE A 102 -31.34 13.14 2.63
N THR A 103 -30.61 12.79 1.56
CA THR A 103 -30.44 13.65 0.38
C THR A 103 -31.77 13.96 -0.28
N THR A 104 -32.63 12.96 -0.49
CA THR A 104 -33.97 13.17 -1.06
C THR A 104 -34.85 14.04 -0.17
N LEU A 105 -34.77 13.90 1.16
CA LEU A 105 -35.49 14.74 2.11
C LEU A 105 -35.02 16.21 2.01
N ASP A 106 -33.72 16.44 1.90
CA ASP A 106 -33.15 17.79 1.71
C ASP A 106 -33.59 18.42 0.39
N GLU A 107 -33.60 17.66 -0.70
CA GLU A 107 -34.10 18.12 -1.99
C GLU A 107 -35.59 18.46 -1.94
N ASN A 108 -36.41 17.62 -1.31
CA ASN A 108 -37.83 17.86 -1.13
C ASN A 108 -38.08 19.12 -0.29
N ARG A 109 -37.24 19.37 0.74
CA ARG A 109 -37.29 20.60 1.52
C ARG A 109 -36.91 21.82 0.68
N ARG A 110 -35.83 21.74 -0.10
CA ARG A 110 -35.39 22.82 -1.03
C ARG A 110 -36.47 23.16 -2.05
N ARG A 111 -37.16 22.14 -2.58
CA ARG A 111 -38.29 22.29 -3.52
C ARG A 111 -39.61 22.69 -2.83
N LYS A 112 -39.58 23.00 -1.53
CA LYS A 112 -40.75 23.35 -0.70
C LYS A 112 -41.87 22.29 -0.70
N LYS A 113 -41.56 21.03 -1.03
CA LYS A 113 -42.52 19.90 -0.99
C LYS A 113 -42.81 19.41 0.43
N VAL A 114 -41.94 19.75 1.39
CA VAL A 114 -42.07 19.35 2.80
C VAL A 114 -42.04 20.59 3.69
N LYS A 115 -42.96 20.61 4.67
CA LYS A 115 -43.04 21.68 5.69
C LYS A 115 -41.80 21.64 6.60
N ALA A 116 -41.36 22.80 7.08
CA ALA A 116 -40.16 22.92 7.92
C ALA A 116 -40.18 21.99 9.15
N LYS A 117 -41.27 22.05 9.94
CA LYS A 117 -41.43 21.24 11.15
C LYS A 117 -41.39 19.73 10.89
N GLU A 118 -41.95 19.29 9.77
CA GLU A 118 -41.95 17.87 9.38
C GLU A 118 -40.56 17.43 8.91
N TYR A 119 -39.88 18.29 8.13
CA TYR A 119 -38.50 18.08 7.74
C TYR A 119 -37.59 17.93 8.97
N ASP A 120 -37.66 18.83 9.94
CA ASP A 120 -36.80 18.80 11.13
C ASP A 120 -36.99 17.51 11.93
N LYS A 121 -38.25 17.07 12.09
CA LYS A 121 -38.58 15.81 12.76
C LYS A 121 -38.02 14.60 12.01
N GLN A 122 -38.28 14.50 10.71
CA GLN A 122 -37.80 13.37 9.90
C GLN A 122 -36.27 13.35 9.82
N ARG A 123 -35.64 14.51 9.66
CA ARG A 123 -34.20 14.68 9.61
C ARG A 123 -33.55 14.18 10.90
N LYS A 124 -34.08 14.59 12.06
CA LYS A 124 -33.58 14.15 13.37
C LYS A 124 -33.67 12.63 13.55
N ILE A 125 -34.75 12.02 13.07
CA ILE A 125 -34.93 10.55 13.13
C ILE A 125 -33.88 9.85 12.24
N LEU A 126 -33.73 10.29 10.99
CA LEU A 126 -32.75 9.72 10.06
C LEU A 126 -31.31 9.88 10.56
N GLU A 127 -30.96 11.05 11.11
CA GLU A 127 -29.65 11.27 11.70
C GLU A 127 -29.42 10.40 12.96
N GLY A 128 -30.46 10.13 13.74
CA GLY A 128 -30.42 9.18 14.85
C GLY A 128 -30.02 7.79 14.37
N LYS A 129 -30.75 7.26 13.39
CA LYS A 129 -30.46 5.97 12.77
C LYS A 129 -29.06 5.92 12.15
N MET A 130 -28.63 6.99 11.50
CA MET A 130 -27.29 7.07 10.91
C MET A 130 -26.20 6.89 11.98
N ARG A 131 -26.35 7.52 13.14
CA ARG A 131 -25.38 7.37 14.25
C ARG A 131 -25.37 5.94 14.80
N GLU A 132 -26.51 5.27 14.87
CA GLU A 132 -26.60 3.87 15.29
C GLU A 132 -25.89 2.95 14.29
N LEU A 133 -26.14 3.13 12.99
CA LEU A 133 -25.46 2.35 11.94
C LEU A 133 -23.95 2.56 11.92
N ILE A 134 -23.47 3.79 12.12
CA ILE A 134 -22.03 4.06 12.20
C ILE A 134 -21.40 3.29 13.36
N ARG A 135 -22.04 3.29 14.55
CA ARG A 135 -21.53 2.53 15.71
C ARG A 135 -21.55 1.03 15.47
N SER A 136 -22.59 0.52 14.80
CA SER A 136 -22.68 -0.88 14.40
C SER A 136 -21.55 -1.25 13.44
N LEU A 137 -21.33 -0.43 12.39
CA LEU A 137 -20.22 -0.61 11.45
C LEU A 137 -18.86 -0.61 12.14
N ASP A 138 -18.61 0.33 13.05
CA ASP A 138 -17.32 0.39 13.78
C ASP A 138 -17.09 -0.85 14.65
N THR A 139 -18.16 -1.48 15.13
CA THR A 139 -18.07 -2.74 15.89
C THR A 139 -17.76 -3.89 14.92
N THR A 140 -18.54 -4.06 13.87
CA THR A 140 -18.34 -5.14 12.89
C THR A 140 -16.99 -5.01 12.16
N LYS A 141 -16.48 -3.80 11.91
CA LYS A 141 -15.13 -3.56 11.36
C LYS A 141 -14.04 -4.11 12.29
N ARG A 142 -14.17 -3.89 13.61
CA ARG A 142 -13.22 -4.41 14.60
C ARG A 142 -13.27 -5.93 14.65
N ASP A 143 -14.46 -6.49 14.73
CA ASP A 143 -14.66 -7.94 14.74
C ASP A 143 -14.06 -8.59 13.47
N LEU A 144 -14.26 -8.00 12.29
CA LEU A 144 -13.66 -8.49 11.04
C LEU A 144 -12.13 -8.38 11.02
N LYS A 145 -11.55 -7.30 11.56
CA LYS A 145 -10.09 -7.14 11.67
C LYS A 145 -9.44 -8.22 12.54
N GLU A 146 -10.12 -8.63 13.61
CA GLU A 146 -9.63 -9.67 14.53
C GLU A 146 -9.65 -11.07 13.90
N LYS A 147 -10.52 -11.31 12.90
CA LYS A 147 -10.65 -12.61 12.24
C LYS A 147 -9.48 -12.97 11.31
N GLY A 148 -8.66 -12.00 10.92
CA GLY A 148 -7.42 -12.31 10.19
C GLY A 148 -6.93 -11.19 9.28
N ARG A 149 -5.69 -11.35 8.82
CA ARG A 149 -4.98 -10.33 8.00
C ARG A 149 -5.75 -9.97 6.73
N LYS A 150 -6.32 -10.96 6.03
CA LYS A 150 -7.09 -10.75 4.79
C LYS A 150 -8.23 -9.75 4.99
N TYR A 151 -9.01 -9.90 6.06
CA TYR A 151 -10.13 -9.00 6.36
C TYR A 151 -9.64 -7.65 6.85
N ASN A 152 -8.57 -7.63 7.67
CA ASN A 152 -7.96 -6.39 8.10
C ASN A 152 -7.51 -5.51 6.92
N ASP A 153 -6.83 -6.09 5.93
CA ASP A 153 -6.37 -5.36 4.74
C ASP A 153 -7.54 -4.77 3.94
N VAL A 154 -8.64 -5.51 3.79
CA VAL A 154 -9.86 -5.03 3.11
C VAL A 154 -10.51 -3.89 3.89
N ILE A 155 -10.72 -4.05 5.20
CA ILE A 155 -11.32 -3.02 6.04
C ILE A 155 -10.44 -1.77 6.08
N GLN A 156 -9.11 -1.93 6.13
CA GLN A 156 -8.18 -0.80 6.10
C GLN A 156 -8.28 0.00 4.80
N LYS A 157 -8.43 -0.66 3.65
CA LYS A 157 -8.66 0.05 2.38
C LYS A 157 -9.96 0.84 2.39
N ILE A 158 -11.04 0.26 2.94
CA ILE A 158 -12.33 0.95 3.09
C ILE A 158 -12.15 2.19 3.97
N GLU A 159 -11.52 2.05 5.15
CA GLU A 159 -11.30 3.17 6.08
C GLU A 159 -10.46 4.29 5.46
N ILE A 160 -9.39 3.94 4.74
CA ILE A 160 -8.55 4.93 4.03
C ILE A 160 -9.38 5.69 2.98
N SER A 161 -10.24 5.00 2.22
CA SER A 161 -11.10 5.64 1.23
C SER A 161 -12.20 6.50 1.88
N GLU A 162 -12.78 6.06 3.00
CA GLU A 162 -13.73 6.84 3.79
C GLU A 162 -13.10 8.12 4.37
N GLU A 163 -11.86 8.03 4.87
CA GLU A 163 -11.13 9.18 5.40
C GLU A 163 -10.77 10.18 4.30
N LYS A 164 -10.30 9.69 3.15
CA LYS A 164 -10.03 10.54 1.97
C LYS A 164 -11.30 11.26 1.50
N ARG A 165 -12.42 10.54 1.39
CA ARG A 165 -13.73 11.12 1.05
C ARG A 165 -14.11 12.22 2.05
N THR A 166 -13.99 11.94 3.35
CA THR A 166 -14.30 12.91 4.42
C THR A 166 -13.39 14.14 4.35
N SER A 167 -12.12 13.96 4.03
CA SER A 167 -11.18 15.07 3.82
C SER A 167 -11.60 15.95 2.64
N VAL A 168 -12.04 15.36 1.52
CA VAL A 168 -12.53 16.12 0.36
C VAL A 168 -13.83 16.86 0.70
N ASP A 169 -14.75 16.24 1.46
CA ASP A 169 -15.96 16.91 1.93
C ASP A 169 -15.64 18.16 2.76
N ARG A 170 -14.62 18.11 3.64
CA ARG A 170 -14.15 19.30 4.37
C ARG A 170 -13.60 20.38 3.44
N SER A 171 -12.81 19.99 2.44
CA SER A 171 -12.29 20.91 1.41
C SER A 171 -13.40 21.57 0.60
N ILE A 172 -14.51 20.87 0.33
CA ILE A 172 -15.70 21.47 -0.31
C ILE A 172 -16.33 22.53 0.60
N GLN A 173 -16.46 22.28 1.91
CA GLN A 173 -17.03 23.27 2.83
C GLN A 173 -16.15 24.53 2.90
N ASP A 174 -14.85 24.35 2.97
CA ASP A 174 -13.86 25.43 2.98
C ASP A 174 -13.88 26.23 1.66
N LEU A 175 -13.92 25.54 0.52
CA LEU A 175 -14.11 26.16 -0.80
C LEU A 175 -15.40 27.00 -0.85
N ARG A 176 -16.48 26.51 -0.26
CA ARG A 176 -17.77 27.22 -0.19
C ARG A 176 -17.67 28.49 0.65
N ILE A 177 -16.95 28.45 1.77
CA ILE A 177 -16.70 29.63 2.61
C ILE A 177 -15.89 30.68 1.84
N ARG A 178 -14.79 30.28 1.19
CA ARG A 178 -13.97 31.16 0.34
C ARG A 178 -14.77 31.84 -0.79
N TYR A 179 -15.69 31.12 -1.41
CA TYR A 179 -16.56 31.67 -2.46
C TYR A 179 -17.61 32.64 -1.91
N ILE A 180 -18.42 32.18 -0.95
CA ILE A 180 -19.63 32.90 -0.53
C ILE A 180 -19.28 34.05 0.41
N ARG A 181 -18.38 33.80 1.38
CA ARG A 181 -18.11 34.72 2.48
C ARG A 181 -16.95 35.64 2.18
N GLU A 182 -15.85 35.08 1.68
CA GLU A 182 -14.60 35.82 1.51
C GLU A 182 -14.46 36.43 0.11
N LYS A 183 -15.27 35.96 -0.86
CA LYS A 183 -15.25 36.40 -2.27
C LYS A 183 -13.86 36.32 -2.91
N GLN A 184 -13.02 35.41 -2.43
CA GLN A 184 -11.62 35.27 -2.83
C GLN A 184 -11.45 34.51 -4.15
N ILE A 185 -12.49 33.85 -4.63
CA ILE A 185 -12.45 33.03 -5.83
C ILE A 185 -13.54 33.42 -6.82
N SER A 186 -13.18 33.41 -8.10
CA SER A 186 -14.15 33.64 -9.17
C SER A 186 -15.16 32.49 -9.23
N LYS A 187 -16.34 32.77 -9.80
CA LYS A 187 -17.40 31.77 -10.00
C LYS A 187 -16.92 30.59 -10.85
N ASP A 188 -16.16 30.86 -11.91
CA ASP A 188 -15.65 29.81 -12.81
C ASP A 188 -14.61 28.93 -12.11
N ALA A 189 -13.73 29.53 -11.30
CA ALA A 189 -12.78 28.78 -10.48
C ALA A 189 -13.50 27.90 -9.44
N TYR A 190 -14.52 28.45 -8.77
CA TYR A 190 -15.35 27.69 -7.82
C TYR A 190 -16.00 26.47 -8.47
N ILE A 191 -16.67 26.64 -9.62
CA ILE A 191 -17.35 25.54 -10.32
C ILE A 191 -16.36 24.47 -10.76
N ARG A 192 -15.20 24.88 -11.30
CA ARG A 192 -14.15 23.95 -11.72
C ARG A 192 -13.63 23.11 -10.55
N ILE A 193 -13.22 23.74 -9.46
CA ILE A 193 -12.67 23.03 -8.29
C ILE A 193 -13.75 22.15 -7.65
N LEU A 194 -15.00 22.61 -7.57
CA LEU A 194 -16.10 21.82 -7.04
C LEU A 194 -16.32 20.54 -7.85
N ARG A 195 -16.28 20.63 -9.19
CA ARG A 195 -16.39 19.46 -10.06
C ARG A 195 -15.24 18.47 -9.83
N ASP A 196 -14.02 18.97 -9.69
CA ASP A 196 -12.85 18.12 -9.42
C ASP A 196 -12.96 17.39 -8.07
N TYR A 197 -13.50 18.06 -7.03
CA TYR A 197 -13.79 17.41 -5.74
C TYR A 197 -14.93 16.39 -5.84
N GLN A 198 -15.99 16.67 -6.59
CA GLN A 198 -17.07 15.72 -6.84
C GLN A 198 -16.55 14.44 -7.52
N ASN A 199 -15.73 14.59 -8.57
CA ASN A 199 -15.10 13.46 -9.25
C ASN A 199 -14.22 12.61 -8.29
N GLN A 200 -13.53 13.26 -7.35
CA GLN A 200 -12.74 12.57 -6.33
C GLN A 200 -13.62 11.80 -5.34
N ILE A 201 -14.72 12.40 -4.88
CA ILE A 201 -15.69 11.72 -4.01
C ILE A 201 -16.24 10.47 -4.70
N GLU A 202 -16.70 10.60 -5.94
CA GLU A 202 -17.21 9.45 -6.70
C GLU A 202 -16.16 8.35 -6.87
N LYS A 203 -14.88 8.73 -7.05
CA LYS A 203 -13.79 7.75 -7.11
C LYS A 203 -13.65 6.99 -5.80
N PHE A 204 -13.63 7.69 -4.67
CA PHE A 204 -13.49 7.03 -3.36
C PHE A 204 -14.71 6.20 -3.00
N GLU A 205 -15.91 6.62 -3.40
CA GLU A 205 -17.12 5.81 -3.24
C GLU A 205 -17.03 4.52 -4.06
N ARG A 206 -16.60 4.58 -5.32
CA ARG A 206 -16.35 3.37 -6.15
C ARG A 206 -15.29 2.45 -5.55
N ASP A 207 -14.24 3.01 -4.98
CA ASP A 207 -13.17 2.22 -4.34
C ASP A 207 -13.72 1.48 -3.11
N ILE A 208 -14.61 2.10 -2.32
CA ILE A 208 -15.28 1.43 -1.19
C ILE A 208 -16.23 0.33 -1.69
N ASP A 209 -17.10 0.65 -2.65
CA ASP A 209 -18.07 -0.30 -3.19
C ASP A 209 -17.39 -1.55 -3.74
N LYS A 210 -16.26 -1.38 -4.43
CA LYS A 210 -15.45 -2.49 -4.94
C LYS A 210 -15.02 -3.43 -3.82
N GLU A 211 -14.53 -2.91 -2.70
CA GLU A 211 -14.07 -3.75 -1.59
C GLU A 211 -15.25 -4.45 -0.89
N ILE A 212 -16.43 -3.80 -0.82
CA ILE A 212 -17.66 -4.42 -0.30
C ILE A 212 -18.16 -5.54 -1.21
N ILE A 213 -18.13 -5.34 -2.54
CA ILE A 213 -18.47 -6.37 -3.52
C ILE A 213 -17.50 -7.56 -3.40
N ASN A 214 -16.21 -7.31 -3.23
CA ASN A 214 -15.24 -8.39 -3.00
C ASN A 214 -15.58 -9.21 -1.76
N LEU A 215 -15.99 -8.55 -0.66
CA LEU A 215 -16.44 -9.25 0.55
C LEU A 215 -17.69 -10.10 0.30
N ARG A 216 -18.64 -9.62 -0.51
CA ARG A 216 -19.83 -10.39 -0.89
C ARG A 216 -19.48 -11.61 -1.72
N LEU A 217 -18.63 -11.47 -2.73
CA LEU A 217 -18.22 -12.57 -3.60
C LEU A 217 -17.54 -13.69 -2.79
N LEU A 218 -16.81 -13.34 -1.72
CA LEU A 218 -16.23 -14.33 -0.81
C LEU A 218 -17.28 -15.18 -0.10
N ILE A 219 -18.46 -14.64 0.20
CA ILE A 219 -19.57 -15.41 0.77
C ILE A 219 -20.17 -16.33 -0.30
N GLU A 220 -20.39 -15.81 -1.51
CA GLU A 220 -21.05 -16.54 -2.60
C GLU A 220 -20.23 -17.76 -3.08
N HIS A 221 -18.90 -17.65 -3.12
CA HIS A 221 -18.03 -18.76 -3.51
C HIS A 221 -18.08 -19.94 -2.52
N GLU A 222 -18.16 -19.66 -1.22
CA GLU A 222 -18.17 -20.70 -0.19
C GLU A 222 -19.54 -21.37 -0.04
N ALA A 223 -20.62 -20.62 -0.33
CA ALA A 223 -21.97 -21.17 -0.40
C ALA A 223 -22.17 -22.14 -1.59
N GLN A 224 -21.28 -22.15 -2.57
CA GLN A 224 -21.30 -23.08 -3.72
C GLN A 224 -20.43 -24.33 -3.52
N ASP A 225 -19.42 -24.25 -2.65
CA ASP A 225 -18.46 -25.33 -2.38
C ASP A 225 -18.83 -26.21 -1.17
N GLY A 226 -19.88 -25.85 -0.42
CA GLY A 226 -20.46 -26.61 0.71
C GLY A 226 -21.79 -27.28 0.39
#